data_AF-A0A353RG83-F1
#
_entry.id   AF-A0A353RG83-F1
#
_cell.length_a   1.000
_cell.length_b   1.000
_cell.length_c   1.000
_cell.angle_alpha   90.00
_cell.angle_beta   90.00
_cell.angle_gamma   90.00
#
_symmetry.space_group_name_H-M   'P 1'
#
loop_
_entity.id
_entity.type
_entity.pdbx_description
1 polymer ?
#
loop_
_entity_poly.entity_id
_entity_poly.type
_entity_poly.pdbx_seq_one_letter_code
_entity_poly.pdbx_strand_id
1 'polypeptide(L)'
;PLTILIAMIVPGNRILPFGDLATIGFFIALAVGIHKGNLFRTLISGSIIMYITIWIANQTIPLTTALAKAANSNLLARSPEISALDQGGCPITYILTQLLHTTNVTGLIVIGLLYAFCIVFTYVQYRKKKIAKEAAAGEQAAKD
;
A
#
# COMPACT_ATOMS: atom_id res chain seq x y z
N PRO A 1 12.84 -7.18 -8.09
CA PRO A 1 12.53 -8.11 -9.21
C PRO A 1 11.10 -8.67 -9.15
N LEU A 2 10.62 -9.14 -7.98
CA LEU A 2 9.29 -9.74 -7.84
C LEU A 2 8.14 -8.77 -8.19
N THR A 3 8.26 -7.50 -7.82
CA THR A 3 7.27 -6.45 -8.14
C THR A 3 7.07 -6.24 -9.63
N ILE A 4 8.10 -6.48 -10.45
CA ILE A 4 8.00 -6.41 -11.93
C ILE A 4 7.11 -7.55 -12.44
N LEU A 5 7.30 -8.78 -11.92
CA LEU A 5 6.45 -9.93 -12.26
C LEU A 5 4.99 -9.68 -11.86
N ILE A 6 4.78 -9.12 -10.67
CA ILE A 6 3.45 -8.75 -10.17
C ILE A 6 2.81 -7.71 -11.09
N ALA A 7 3.55 -6.68 -11.52
CA ALA A 7 3.05 -5.66 -12.44
C ALA A 7 2.57 -6.25 -13.79
N MET A 8 3.19 -7.33 -14.27
CA MET A 8 2.72 -8.01 -15.50
C MET A 8 1.42 -8.79 -15.31
N ILE A 9 1.10 -9.22 -14.09
CA ILE A 9 -0.08 -10.04 -13.78
C ILE A 9 -1.28 -9.17 -13.39
N VAL A 10 -1.05 -7.97 -12.86
CA VAL A 10 -2.13 -7.06 -12.44
C VAL A 10 -2.99 -6.67 -13.65
N PRO A 11 -4.32 -6.94 -13.62
CA PRO A 11 -5.20 -6.67 -14.75
C PRO A 11 -5.32 -5.16 -14.99
N GLY A 12 -5.18 -4.73 -16.25
CA GLY A 12 -5.28 -3.33 -16.64
C GLY A 12 -4.09 -2.46 -16.22
N ASN A 13 -2.95 -3.08 -15.88
CA ASN A 13 -1.76 -2.34 -15.47
C ASN A 13 -1.11 -1.56 -16.63
N ARG A 14 -0.86 -0.27 -16.40
CA ARG A 14 -0.16 0.65 -17.30
C ARG A 14 1.16 1.15 -16.70
N ILE A 15 1.48 0.74 -15.48
CA ILE A 15 2.63 1.22 -14.72
C ILE A 15 3.68 0.11 -14.66
N LEU A 16 4.86 0.38 -15.21
CA LEU A 16 6.03 -0.47 -15.00
C LEU A 16 6.90 0.15 -13.90
N PRO A 17 7.14 -0.56 -12.77
CA PRO A 17 7.77 -0.02 -11.56
C PRO A 17 9.30 0.14 -11.68
N PHE A 18 9.79 0.64 -12.81
CA PHE A 18 11.23 0.86 -13.02
C PHE A 18 11.73 2.10 -12.28
N GLY A 19 10.95 3.18 -12.27
CA GLY A 19 11.27 4.41 -11.54
C GLY A 19 11.19 4.25 -10.02
N ASP A 20 10.41 3.27 -9.54
CA ASP A 20 10.13 3.02 -8.13
C ASP A 20 10.94 1.86 -7.54
N LEU A 21 11.99 1.40 -8.24
CA LEU A 21 12.76 0.24 -7.78
C LEU A 21 13.48 0.50 -6.44
N ALA A 22 13.93 1.75 -6.22
CA ALA A 22 14.58 2.16 -4.98
C ALA A 22 13.58 2.21 -3.79
N THR A 23 12.37 2.75 -4.01
CA THR A 23 11.34 2.87 -2.98
C THR A 23 10.75 1.52 -2.59
N ILE A 24 10.66 0.56 -3.52
CA ILE A 24 10.29 -0.82 -3.22
C ILE A 24 11.27 -1.47 -2.23
N GLY A 25 12.58 -1.23 -2.37
CA GLY A 25 13.59 -1.73 -1.43
C GLY A 25 13.37 -1.19 -0.01
N PHE A 26 13.04 0.08 0.11
CA PHE A 26 12.69 0.72 1.38
C PHE A 26 11.44 0.09 2.02
N PHE A 27 10.36 -0.13 1.24
CA PHE A 27 9.14 -0.76 1.75
C PHE A 27 9.36 -2.19 2.23
N ILE A 28 10.18 -2.97 1.51
CA ILE A 28 10.50 -4.34 1.92
C ILE A 28 11.35 -4.33 3.20
N ALA A 29 12.34 -3.44 3.30
CA ALA A 29 13.16 -3.32 4.51
C ALA A 29 12.32 -3.01 5.75
N LEU A 30 11.36 -2.09 5.64
CA LEU A 30 10.40 -1.81 6.71
C LEU A 30 9.56 -3.05 7.06
N ALA A 31 9.07 -3.77 6.05
CA ALA A 31 8.29 -4.99 6.26
C ALA A 31 9.11 -6.10 6.95
N VAL A 32 10.42 -6.22 6.66
CA VAL A 32 11.32 -7.18 7.33
C VAL A 32 11.45 -6.86 8.82
N GLY A 33 11.57 -5.56 9.16
CA GLY A 33 11.61 -5.10 10.55
C GLY A 33 10.34 -5.50 11.32
N ILE A 34 9.16 -5.35 10.71
CA ILE A 34 7.87 -5.73 11.31
C ILE A 34 7.76 -7.24 11.53
N HIS A 35 8.29 -8.04 10.61
CA HIS A 35 8.27 -9.50 10.68
C HIS A 35 9.43 -10.10 11.46
N LYS A 36 10.19 -9.27 12.20
CA LYS A 36 11.32 -9.68 13.05
C LYS A 36 12.37 -10.50 12.29
N GLY A 37 12.66 -10.13 11.04
CA GLY A 37 13.66 -10.82 10.22
C GLY A 37 13.19 -12.08 9.49
N ASN A 38 11.93 -12.50 9.60
CA ASN A 38 11.42 -13.64 8.82
C ASN A 38 11.22 -13.24 7.35
N LEU A 39 12.21 -13.54 6.52
CA LEU A 39 12.22 -13.18 5.11
C LEU A 39 11.07 -13.80 4.32
N PHE A 40 10.76 -15.09 4.54
CA PHE A 40 9.70 -15.79 3.80
C PHE A 40 8.32 -15.16 4.03
N ARG A 41 8.00 -14.89 5.30
CA ARG A 41 6.73 -14.26 5.66
C ARG A 41 6.65 -12.82 5.15
N THR A 42 7.76 -12.10 5.20
CA THR A 42 7.86 -10.75 4.67
C THR A 42 7.69 -10.72 3.16
N LEU A 43 8.30 -11.66 2.44
CA LEU A 43 8.24 -11.73 1.00
C LEU A 43 6.79 -11.96 0.52
N ILE A 44 6.09 -12.93 1.11
CA ILE A 44 4.69 -13.22 0.77
C ILE A 44 3.80 -12.02 1.08
N SER A 45 3.93 -11.45 2.28
CA SER A 45 3.18 -10.24 2.67
C SER A 45 3.48 -9.05 1.76
N GLY A 46 4.74 -8.78 1.46
CA GLY A 46 5.18 -7.67 0.61
C GLY A 46 4.71 -7.83 -0.83
N SER A 47 4.67 -9.05 -1.35
CA SER A 47 4.15 -9.36 -2.68
C SER A 47 2.66 -9.01 -2.80
N ILE A 48 1.86 -9.41 -1.80
CA ILE A 48 0.43 -9.11 -1.77
C ILE A 48 0.21 -7.60 -1.68
N ILE A 49 0.95 -6.92 -0.81
CA ILE A 49 0.86 -5.46 -0.68
C ILE A 49 1.22 -4.77 -2.00
N MET A 50 2.30 -5.20 -2.67
CA MET A 50 2.69 -4.65 -3.97
C MET A 50 1.67 -4.89 -5.08
N TYR A 51 1.00 -6.04 -5.10
CA TYR A 51 -0.11 -6.27 -6.03
C TYR A 51 -1.22 -5.24 -5.84
N ILE A 52 -1.63 -5.00 -4.59
CA ILE A 52 -2.66 -4.02 -4.26
C ILE A 52 -2.19 -2.59 -4.59
N THR A 53 -0.97 -2.23 -4.22
CA THR A 53 -0.38 -0.91 -4.48
C THR A 53 -0.32 -0.60 -5.97
N ILE A 54 0.13 -1.53 -6.81
CA ILE A 54 0.15 -1.35 -8.28
C ILE A 54 -1.28 -1.17 -8.79
N TRP A 55 -2.23 -1.99 -8.33
CA TRP A 55 -3.62 -1.89 -8.77
C TRP A 55 -4.26 -0.54 -8.42
N ILE A 56 -4.01 -0.02 -7.22
CA ILE A 56 -4.48 1.32 -6.81
C ILE A 56 -3.77 2.42 -7.61
N ALA A 57 -2.45 2.31 -7.79
CA ALA A 57 -1.65 3.28 -8.53
C ALA A 57 -2.16 3.47 -9.96
N ASN A 58 -2.64 2.40 -10.61
CA ASN A 58 -3.24 2.48 -11.94
C ASN A 58 -4.50 3.34 -11.97
N GLN A 59 -5.32 3.29 -10.93
CA GLN A 59 -6.52 4.12 -10.86
C GLN A 59 -6.21 5.58 -10.54
N THR A 60 -5.08 5.88 -9.90
CA THR A 60 -4.65 7.24 -9.58
C THR A 60 -3.86 7.93 -10.70
N ILE A 61 -3.49 7.23 -11.79
CA ILE A 61 -2.78 7.83 -12.95
C ILE A 61 -3.35 9.19 -13.39
N PRO A 62 -4.67 9.36 -13.61
CA PRO A 62 -5.20 10.65 -14.04
C PRO A 62 -4.96 11.77 -13.02
N LEU A 63 -4.99 11.44 -11.72
CA LEU A 63 -4.73 12.38 -10.65
C LEU A 63 -3.25 12.78 -10.61
N THR A 64 -2.33 11.82 -10.60
CA THR A 64 -0.88 12.12 -10.59
C THR A 64 -0.47 12.90 -11.83
N THR A 65 -1.09 12.61 -12.98
CA THR A 65 -0.86 13.37 -14.21
C THR A 65 -1.41 14.79 -14.13
N ALA A 66 -2.60 14.99 -13.53
CA ALA A 66 -3.15 16.33 -13.29
C ALA A 66 -2.29 17.15 -12.32
N LEU A 67 -1.75 16.53 -11.27
CA LEU A 67 -0.83 17.16 -10.33
C LEU A 67 0.48 17.55 -11.01
N ALA A 68 1.03 16.67 -11.86
CA ALA A 68 2.22 16.97 -12.65
C ALA A 68 2.00 18.16 -13.61
N LYS A 69 0.77 18.35 -14.11
CA LYS A 69 0.38 19.50 -14.96
C LYS A 69 0.30 20.78 -14.13
N ALA A 70 -0.36 20.73 -12.99
CA ALA A 70 -0.44 21.87 -12.06
C ALA A 70 0.94 22.31 -11.56
N ALA A 71 1.87 21.38 -11.36
CA ALA A 71 3.24 21.65 -10.94
C ALA A 71 4.17 22.14 -12.06
N ASN A 72 3.68 22.35 -13.29
CA ASN A 72 4.50 22.69 -14.47
C ASN A 72 5.71 21.77 -14.65
N SER A 73 5.53 20.46 -14.42
CA SER A 73 6.64 19.53 -14.49
C SER A 73 7.06 19.29 -15.94
N ASN A 74 8.37 19.36 -16.21
CA ASN A 74 8.96 18.97 -17.50
C ASN A 74 8.78 17.47 -17.83
N LEU A 75 8.27 16.68 -16.88
CA LEU A 75 7.99 15.27 -17.04
C LEU A 75 6.89 15.01 -18.07
N LEU A 76 5.94 15.95 -18.22
CA LEU A 76 4.85 15.84 -19.19
C LEU A 76 5.29 16.01 -20.64
N ALA A 77 6.45 16.63 -20.87
CA ALA A 77 7.07 16.70 -22.19
C ALA A 77 7.67 15.35 -22.62
N ARG A 78 7.94 14.46 -21.66
CA ARG A 78 8.53 13.13 -21.89
C ARG A 78 7.51 12.00 -21.86
N SER A 79 6.41 12.14 -21.11
CA SER A 79 5.35 11.13 -21.05
C SER A 79 3.98 11.77 -20.81
N PRO A 80 2.94 11.38 -21.57
CA PRO A 80 1.59 11.93 -21.42
C PRO A 80 0.88 11.49 -20.14
N GLU A 81 1.29 10.36 -19.56
CA GLU A 81 0.80 9.83 -18.29
C GLU A 81 1.97 9.67 -17.31
N ILE A 82 1.76 10.11 -16.06
CA ILE A 82 2.75 10.05 -14.98
C ILE A 82 2.09 9.44 -13.76
N SER A 83 2.76 8.46 -13.16
CA SER A 83 2.36 7.86 -11.90
C SER A 83 3.60 7.50 -11.09
N ALA A 84 3.46 7.50 -9.77
CA ALA A 84 4.48 7.11 -8.83
C ALA A 84 3.85 6.15 -7.82
N LEU A 85 4.49 5.02 -7.54
CA LEU A 85 3.91 3.99 -6.68
C LEU A 85 3.77 4.42 -5.22
N ASP A 86 4.61 5.33 -4.74
CA ASP A 86 4.55 5.88 -3.39
C ASP A 86 3.34 6.81 -3.18
N GLN A 87 3.03 7.66 -4.17
CA GLN A 87 1.88 8.58 -4.11
C GLN A 87 0.58 7.93 -4.58
N GLY A 88 0.62 7.27 -5.75
CA GLY A 88 -0.54 6.69 -6.40
C GLY A 88 -0.99 5.38 -5.77
N GLY A 89 -0.06 4.62 -5.19
CA GLY A 89 -0.36 3.37 -4.51
C GLY A 89 -0.86 3.54 -3.07
N CYS A 90 -0.89 4.77 -2.54
CA CYS A 90 -1.34 5.06 -1.18
C CYS A 90 -2.88 4.98 -1.08
N PRO A 91 -3.43 4.05 -0.28
CA PRO A 91 -4.89 3.92 -0.14
C PRO A 91 -5.55 5.17 0.45
N ILE A 92 -4.86 5.89 1.33
CA ILE A 92 -5.37 7.12 1.95
C ILE A 92 -5.54 8.22 0.90
N THR A 93 -4.52 8.41 0.05
CA THR A 93 -4.55 9.40 -1.04
C THR A 93 -5.68 9.07 -2.03
N TYR A 94 -5.86 7.79 -2.36
CA TYR A 94 -6.96 7.34 -3.20
C TYR A 94 -8.34 7.63 -2.58
N ILE A 95 -8.53 7.29 -1.30
CA ILE A 95 -9.81 7.50 -0.61
C ILE A 95 -10.16 8.99 -0.55
N LEU A 96 -9.21 9.85 -0.18
CA LEU A 96 -9.42 11.31 -0.11
C LEU A 96 -9.76 11.91 -1.48
N THR A 97 -9.07 11.47 -2.52
CA THR A 97 -9.28 12.01 -3.88
C THR A 97 -10.61 11.55 -4.47
N GLN A 98 -11.03 10.31 -4.23
CA GLN A 98 -12.36 9.86 -4.63
C GLN A 98 -13.48 10.52 -3.81
N LEU A 99 -13.24 10.87 -2.54
CA LEU A 99 -14.18 11.64 -1.72
C LEU A 99 -14.45 13.04 -2.29
N LEU A 100 -13.42 13.66 -2.88
CA LEU A 100 -13.49 15.02 -3.43
C LEU A 100 -13.95 15.06 -4.90
N HIS A 101 -13.65 14.03 -5.70
CA HIS A 101 -13.90 14.05 -7.14
C HIS A 101 -14.99 13.08 -7.64
N THR A 102 -15.65 12.27 -6.78
CA THR A 102 -16.80 11.37 -7.08
C THR A 102 -16.85 10.78 -8.51
N THR A 103 -15.71 10.35 -9.03
CA THR A 103 -15.58 9.84 -10.40
C THR A 103 -15.62 8.32 -10.45
N ASN A 104 -15.30 7.63 -9.35
CA ASN A 104 -15.25 6.18 -9.28
C ASN A 104 -15.73 5.65 -7.91
N VAL A 105 -17.05 5.73 -7.72
CA VAL A 105 -17.74 5.30 -6.49
C VAL A 105 -17.46 3.82 -6.17
N THR A 106 -17.36 2.97 -7.19
CA THR A 106 -17.06 1.53 -7.06
C THR A 106 -15.67 1.30 -6.47
N GLY A 107 -14.65 2.01 -6.96
CA GLY A 107 -13.29 1.91 -6.45
C GLY A 107 -13.15 2.45 -5.02
N LEU A 108 -13.87 3.53 -4.69
CA LEU A 108 -13.94 4.07 -3.32
C LEU A 108 -14.52 3.05 -2.34
N ILE A 109 -15.61 2.36 -2.71
CA ILE A 109 -16.24 1.36 -1.82
C ILE A 109 -15.29 0.18 -1.61
N VAL A 110 -14.68 -0.36 -2.67
CA VAL A 110 -13.79 -1.53 -2.57
C VAL A 110 -12.53 -1.21 -1.76
N ILE A 111 -11.84 -0.11 -2.06
CA ILE A 111 -10.60 0.27 -1.38
C ILE A 111 -10.91 0.76 0.04
N GLY A 112 -11.99 1.51 0.23
CA GLY A 112 -12.45 1.96 1.54
C GLY A 112 -12.80 0.78 2.47
N LEU A 113 -13.53 -0.23 1.98
CA LEU A 113 -13.83 -1.43 2.76
C LEU A 113 -12.59 -2.27 3.04
N LEU A 114 -11.69 -2.43 2.06
CA LEU A 114 -10.44 -3.16 2.25
C LEU A 114 -9.54 -2.45 3.28
N TYR A 115 -9.47 -1.12 3.23
CA TYR A 115 -8.70 -0.32 4.16
C TYR A 115 -9.31 -0.32 5.57
N ALA A 116 -10.63 -0.17 5.68
CA ALA A 116 -11.35 -0.30 6.95
C ALA A 116 -11.17 -1.69 7.56
N PHE A 117 -11.24 -2.76 6.75
CA PHE A 117 -10.94 -4.11 7.17
C PHE A 117 -9.49 -4.25 7.67
N CYS A 118 -8.52 -3.66 6.97
CA CYS A 118 -7.12 -3.66 7.41
C CYS A 118 -6.94 -2.93 8.75
N ILE A 119 -7.60 -1.79 8.96
CA ILE A 119 -7.58 -1.05 10.23
C ILE A 119 -8.24 -1.88 11.34
N VAL A 120 -9.42 -2.45 11.09
CA VAL A 120 -10.15 -3.28 12.06
C VAL A 120 -9.33 -4.53 12.39
N PHE A 121 -8.74 -5.20 11.41
CA PHE A 121 -7.89 -6.36 11.64
C PHE A 121 -6.63 -6.00 12.44
N THR A 122 -6.00 -4.86 12.11
CA THR A 122 -4.85 -4.34 12.87
C THR A 122 -5.25 -4.00 14.31
N TYR A 123 -6.42 -3.38 14.51
CA TYR A 123 -6.95 -3.03 15.82
C TYR A 123 -7.32 -4.26 16.64
N VAL A 124 -7.95 -5.26 16.04
CA VAL A 124 -8.28 -6.54 16.68
C VAL A 124 -7.01 -7.32 17.03
N GLN A 125 -6.02 -7.37 16.15
CA GLN A 125 -4.73 -8.01 16.43
C GLN A 125 -3.94 -7.26 17.50
N TYR A 126 -3.98 -5.94 17.50
CA TYR A 126 -3.40 -5.11 18.56
C TYR A 126 -4.07 -5.41 19.91
N ARG A 127 -5.40 -5.46 19.96
CA ARG A 127 -6.14 -5.83 21.17
C ARG A 127 -5.82 -7.25 21.64
N LYS A 128 -5.79 -8.24 20.74
CA LYS A 128 -5.43 -9.62 21.09
C LYS A 128 -4.01 -9.72 21.65
N LYS A 129 -3.05 -8.99 21.07
CA LYS A 129 -1.67 -8.95 21.57
C LYS A 129 -1.55 -8.21 22.89
N LYS A 130 -2.33 -7.14 23.12
CA LYS A 130 -2.39 -6.43 24.40
C LYS A 130 -2.96 -7.33 25.51
N ILE A 131 -4.11 -7.96 25.25
CA ILE A 131 -4.76 -8.89 26.19
C ILE A 131 -3.86 -10.11 26.49
N ALA A 132 -3.19 -10.68 25.49
CA ALA A 132 -2.25 -11.78 25.69
C ALA A 132 -1.02 -11.36 26.51
N LYS A 133 -0.54 -10.13 26.34
CA LYS A 133 0.58 -9.57 27.11
C LYS A 133 0.18 -9.27 28.56
N GLU A 134 -1.04 -8.79 28.79
CA GLU A 134 -1.63 -8.57 30.11
C GLU A 134 -1.91 -9.89 30.84
N ALA A 135 -2.40 -10.91 30.14
CA ALA A 135 -2.59 -12.25 30.69
C ALA A 135 -1.26 -12.94 31.08
N ALA A 136 -0.23 -12.81 30.23
CA ALA A 136 1.11 -13.35 30.54
C ALA A 136 1.77 -12.63 31.73
N ALA A 137 1.55 -11.33 31.89
CA ALA A 137 2.05 -10.56 33.03
C ALA A 137 1.34 -10.92 34.35
N GLY A 138 0.02 -11.19 34.30
CA GLY A 138 -0.75 -11.65 35.46
C GLY A 138 -0.38 -13.07 35.92
N GLU A 139 -0.07 -13.96 34.99
CA GLU A 139 0.37 -15.33 35.32
C GLU A 139 1.80 -15.37 35.90
N GLN A 140 2.66 -14.41 35.53
CA GLN A 140 3.99 -14.24 36.13
C GLN A 140 3.90 -13.66 37.56
N ALA A 141 3.04 -12.67 37.79
CA ALA A 141 2.84 -12.07 39.11
C ALA A 141 2.12 -12.99 40.12
N ALA A 142 1.44 -14.06 39.66
CA ALA A 142 0.80 -15.05 40.52
C ALA A 142 1.72 -16.24 40.89
N LYS A 143 2.93 -16.31 40.31
CA LYS A 143 3.93 -17.36 40.57
C LYS A 143 5.05 -16.89 41.52
N ASP A 144 5.12 -15.60 41.84
CA ASP A 144 5.99 -14.98 42.84
C ASP A 144 5.26 -14.81 44.18
#